data_AF-A0A2I0VCY6-F1
#
_entry.id   AF-A0A2I0VCY6-F1
#
_cell.length_a   1.000
_cell.length_b   1.000
_cell.length_c   1.000
_cell.angle_alpha   90.00
_cell.angle_beta   90.00
_cell.angle_gamma   90.00
#
_symmetry.space_group_name_H-M   'P 1'
#
loop_
_entity.id
_entity.type
_entity.pdbx_description
1 polymer ?
#
loop_
_entity_poly.entity_id
_entity_poly.type
_entity_poly.pdbx_seq_one_letter_code
_entity_poly.pdbx_strand_id
1 'polypeptide(L)'
;MIYPPATHLNPHIHEDPLTFNPSRWKGKLESNRGEKNYLVFGGGIRYCVGAEFSKMEMAIFLHYFVTKCRWKDIKGGNIVRSPGLEFPDGYHIQIMPKNIGVL
;
A
#
# COMPACT_ATOMS: atom_id res chain seq x y z
N MET A 1 -0.14 -15.79 18.19
CA MET A 1 0.48 -14.97 17.13
C MET A 1 -0.61 -14.55 16.17
N ILE A 2 -0.77 -13.25 15.89
CA ILE A 2 -1.72 -12.77 14.89
C ILE A 2 -1.00 -12.82 13.54
N TYR A 3 -1.65 -13.33 12.50
CA TYR A 3 -1.14 -13.35 11.12
C TYR A 3 -1.98 -12.41 10.26
N PRO A 4 -1.64 -11.10 10.18
CA PRO A 4 -2.46 -10.10 9.47
C PRO A 4 -2.82 -10.47 8.02
N PRO A 5 -1.94 -11.12 7.22
CA PRO A 5 -2.30 -11.52 5.87
C PRO A 5 -3.51 -12.47 5.81
N ALA A 6 -3.73 -13.34 6.80
CA ALA A 6 -4.91 -14.21 6.79
C ALA A 6 -6.21 -13.41 6.90
N THR A 7 -6.21 -12.28 7.59
CA THR A 7 -7.38 -11.41 7.70
C THR A 7 -7.52 -10.52 6.46
N HIS A 8 -6.43 -9.88 6.03
CA HIS A 8 -6.43 -8.99 4.86
C HIS A 8 -6.74 -9.72 3.54
N LEU A 9 -6.45 -11.02 3.45
CA LEU A 9 -6.70 -11.83 2.26
C LEU A 9 -7.91 -12.77 2.40
N ASN A 10 -8.73 -12.60 3.44
CA ASN A 10 -9.89 -13.47 3.67
C ASN A 10 -11.06 -13.12 2.72
N PRO A 11 -11.50 -14.03 1.84
CA PRO A 11 -12.60 -13.78 0.92
C PRO A 11 -13.96 -13.60 1.62
N HIS A 12 -14.11 -14.06 2.87
CA HIS A 12 -15.32 -13.83 3.67
C HIS A 12 -15.39 -12.42 4.27
N ILE A 13 -14.27 -11.69 4.27
CA ILE A 13 -14.18 -10.32 4.80
C ILE A 13 -14.08 -9.31 3.65
N HIS A 14 -13.27 -9.62 2.64
CA HIS A 14 -13.03 -8.77 1.49
C HIS A 14 -13.38 -9.54 0.22
N GLU A 15 -14.34 -9.02 -0.55
CA GLU A 15 -14.60 -9.48 -1.92
C GLU A 15 -13.31 -9.40 -2.75
N ASP A 16 -13.01 -10.36 -3.61
CA ASP A 16 -11.79 -10.42 -4.45
C ASP A 16 -10.50 -9.95 -3.74
N PRO A 17 -10.07 -10.63 -2.65
CA PRO A 17 -9.01 -10.13 -1.78
C PRO A 17 -7.63 -10.10 -2.43
N LEU A 18 -7.44 -10.86 -3.51
CA LEU A 18 -6.19 -10.91 -4.27
C LEU A 18 -6.10 -9.82 -5.35
N THR A 19 -7.20 -9.12 -5.64
CA THR A 19 -7.26 -8.06 -6.65
C THR A 19 -6.86 -6.73 -6.05
N PHE A 20 -5.91 -6.03 -6.68
CA PHE A 20 -5.58 -4.65 -6.34
C PHE A 20 -6.71 -3.71 -6.80
N ASN A 21 -7.67 -3.45 -5.91
CA ASN A 21 -8.80 -2.57 -6.14
C ASN A 21 -8.88 -1.47 -5.07
N PRO A 22 -8.26 -0.29 -5.28
CA PRO A 22 -8.32 0.82 -4.34
C PRO A 22 -9.75 1.34 -4.09
N SER A 23 -10.64 1.26 -5.08
CA SER A 23 -12.03 1.73 -4.97
C SER A 23 -12.87 0.94 -3.97
N ARG A 24 -12.43 -0.26 -3.55
CA ARG A 24 -13.07 -1.07 -2.49
C ARG A 24 -13.30 -0.30 -1.19
N TRP A 25 -12.47 0.70 -0.93
CA TRP A 25 -12.48 1.52 0.28
C TRP A 25 -13.25 2.83 0.14
N LYS A 26 -13.72 3.17 -1.07
CA LYS A 26 -14.47 4.41 -1.31
C LYS A 26 -15.77 4.39 -0.51
N GLY A 27 -16.02 5.44 0.27
CA GLY A 27 -17.22 5.55 1.13
C GLY A 27 -17.18 4.70 2.42
N LYS A 28 -16.09 3.96 2.68
CA LYS A 28 -15.90 3.14 3.91
C LYS A 28 -14.86 3.74 4.88
N LEU A 29 -14.41 4.98 4.62
CA LEU A 29 -13.20 5.56 5.21
C LEU A 29 -13.28 5.78 6.74
N GLU A 30 -14.48 6.09 7.25
CA GLU A 30 -14.69 6.37 8.69
C GLU A 30 -14.85 5.09 9.54
N SER A 31 -15.18 3.95 8.93
CA SER A 31 -15.44 2.68 9.64
C SER A 31 -14.15 1.91 9.99
N ASN A 32 -13.06 2.14 9.25
CA ASN A 32 -11.85 1.32 9.35
C ASN A 32 -10.92 1.66 10.54
N ARG A 33 -11.21 2.73 11.31
CA ARG A 33 -10.45 3.04 12.54
C ARG A 33 -10.84 2.04 13.63
N GLY A 34 -10.03 0.99 13.78
CA GLY A 34 -10.23 -0.01 14.83
C GLY A 34 -11.11 -1.19 14.43
N GLU A 35 -11.44 -1.33 13.14
CA GLU A 35 -12.02 -2.58 12.64
C GLU A 35 -11.02 -3.72 12.87
N LYS A 36 -11.48 -4.78 13.54
CA LYS A 36 -10.69 -5.99 13.83
C LYS A 36 -10.07 -6.63 12.59
N ASN A 37 -10.59 -6.26 11.41
CA ASN A 37 -10.23 -6.81 10.13
C ASN A 37 -9.17 -6.00 9.36
N TYR A 38 -8.81 -4.80 9.83
CA TYR A 38 -7.83 -3.93 9.16
C TYR A 38 -6.60 -3.66 10.04
N LEU A 39 -5.71 -4.64 10.09
CA LEU A 39 -4.56 -4.66 11.01
C LEU A 39 -3.24 -4.12 10.43
N VAL A 40 -3.29 -3.20 9.46
CA VAL A 40 -2.08 -2.69 8.76
C VAL A 40 -1.08 -2.03 9.72
N PHE A 41 -1.58 -1.31 10.72
CA PHE A 41 -0.79 -0.60 11.73
C PHE A 41 -0.88 -1.25 13.12
N GLY A 42 -1.29 -2.52 13.18
CA GLY A 42 -1.59 -3.21 14.43
C GLY A 42 -2.91 -2.75 15.07
N GLY A 43 -3.03 -2.87 16.39
CA GLY A 43 -4.25 -2.55 17.14
C GLY A 43 -4.02 -2.48 18.66
N GLY A 44 -5.02 -1.97 19.37
CA GLY A 44 -4.98 -1.83 20.83
C GLY A 44 -3.92 -0.85 21.34
N ILE A 45 -3.41 -1.07 22.56
CA ILE A 45 -2.45 -0.18 23.22
C ILE A 45 -1.06 -0.14 22.54
N ARG A 46 -0.82 -1.02 21.58
CA ARG A 46 0.42 -1.08 20.77
C ARG A 46 0.15 -0.71 19.31
N TYR A 47 -0.93 0.03 19.03
CA TYR A 47 -1.16 0.60 17.71
C TYR A 47 0.03 1.46 17.29
N CYS A 48 0.42 1.38 16.01
CA CYS A 48 1.60 2.07 15.52
C CYS A 48 1.48 3.58 15.73
N VAL A 49 2.39 4.14 16.54
CA VAL A 49 2.47 5.59 16.79
C VAL A 49 2.75 6.40 15.52
N GLY A 50 3.40 5.77 14.52
CA GLY A 50 3.70 6.36 13.23
C GLY A 50 2.60 6.22 12.17
N ALA A 51 1.43 5.64 12.48
CA ALA A 51 0.44 5.31 11.45
C ALA A 51 -0.01 6.51 10.59
N GLU A 52 -0.29 7.65 11.22
CA GLU A 52 -0.72 8.85 10.49
C GLU A 52 0.45 9.51 9.74
N PHE A 53 1.66 9.45 10.30
CA PHE A 53 2.88 9.91 9.62
C PHE A 53 3.14 9.10 8.35
N SER A 54 3.13 7.76 8.45
CA SER A 54 3.36 6.88 7.29
C SER A 54 2.30 7.07 6.21
N LYS A 55 1.02 7.28 6.57
CA LYS A 55 -0.04 7.59 5.59
C LYS A 55 0.24 8.90 4.87
N MET A 56 0.65 9.95 5.60
CA MET A 56 1.01 11.24 5.02
C MET A 56 2.21 11.11 4.07
N GLU A 57 3.28 10.45 4.52
CA GLU A 57 4.49 10.20 3.73
C GLU A 57 4.17 9.48 2.42
N MET A 58 3.40 8.38 2.48
CA MET A 58 2.96 7.65 1.29
C MET A 58 2.10 8.51 0.37
N ALA A 59 1.17 9.31 0.92
CA ALA A 59 0.31 10.18 0.12
C ALA A 59 1.11 11.26 -0.63
N ILE A 60 2.09 11.89 0.03
CA ILE A 60 2.98 12.88 -0.57
C ILE A 60 3.83 12.24 -1.68
N PHE A 61 4.46 11.09 -1.38
CA PHE A 61 5.27 10.36 -2.35
C PHE A 61 4.45 9.98 -3.59
N LEU A 62 3.28 9.36 -3.40
CA LEU A 62 2.40 8.95 -4.49
C LEU A 62 1.93 10.15 -5.31
N HIS A 63 1.51 11.25 -4.65
CA HIS A 63 1.10 12.47 -5.34
C HIS A 63 2.21 12.98 -6.27
N TYR A 64 3.43 13.13 -5.76
CA TYR A 64 4.56 13.58 -6.57
C TYR A 64 4.86 12.59 -7.70
N PHE A 65 4.97 11.31 -7.37
CA PHE A 65 5.31 10.25 -8.32
C PHE A 65 4.33 10.19 -9.51
N VAL A 66 3.01 10.27 -9.28
CA VAL A 66 2.02 10.16 -10.37
C VAL A 66 1.80 11.48 -11.13
N THR A 67 2.06 12.63 -10.49
CA THR A 67 1.84 13.95 -11.11
C THR A 67 3.07 14.48 -11.82
N LYS A 68 4.28 14.17 -11.34
CA LYS A 68 5.56 14.72 -11.84
C LYS A 68 6.44 13.68 -12.54
N CYS A 69 6.17 12.39 -12.37
CA CYS A 69 6.99 11.34 -12.97
C CYS A 69 6.20 10.52 -14.01
N ARG A 70 6.96 9.98 -14.96
CA ARG A 70 6.63 8.78 -15.74
C ARG A 70 7.59 7.68 -15.31
N TRP A 71 7.15 6.44 -15.37
CA TRP A 71 8.02 5.31 -15.12
C TRP A 71 7.85 4.25 -16.20
N LYS A 72 8.91 3.46 -16.39
CA LYS A 72 8.92 2.27 -17.23
C LYS A 72 9.55 1.13 -16.44
N ASP A 73 8.90 -0.02 -16.42
CA ASP A 73 9.48 -1.23 -15.85
C ASP A 73 10.68 -1.67 -16.69
N ILE A 74 11.84 -1.83 -16.04
CA ILE A 74 13.06 -2.34 -16.67
C ILE A 74 13.19 -3.84 -16.40
N LYS A 75 13.04 -4.21 -15.13
CA LYS A 75 13.13 -5.58 -14.65
C LYS A 75 12.19 -5.69 -13.45
N GLY A 76 11.21 -6.59 -13.55
CA GLY A 76 10.38 -6.94 -12.40
C GLY A 76 11.22 -7.50 -11.25
N GLY A 77 10.60 -7.68 -10.09
CA GLY A 77 11.23 -8.26 -8.92
C GLY A 77 10.46 -9.47 -8.42
N ASN A 78 11.17 -10.51 -8.02
CA ASN A 78 10.59 -11.57 -7.21
C ASN A 78 10.16 -10.96 -5.87
N ILE A 79 9.03 -11.42 -5.33
CA ILE A 79 8.52 -10.98 -4.03
C ILE A 79 8.73 -12.13 -3.05
N VAL A 80 9.44 -11.86 -1.96
CA VAL A 80 9.63 -12.80 -0.85
C VAL A 80 9.02 -12.19 0.41
N ARG A 81 8.50 -13.04 1.29
CA ARG A 81 8.06 -12.64 2.63
C ARG A 81 8.89 -13.34 3.68
N SER A 82 9.80 -12.63 4.36
CA SER A 82 10.66 -13.21 5.40
C SER A 82 11.32 -12.19 6.35
N PRO A 83 10.69 -11.80 7.48
CA PRO A 83 9.27 -11.87 7.81
C PRO A 83 8.47 -10.72 7.14
N GLY A 84 9.14 -9.67 6.67
CA GLY A 84 8.56 -8.56 5.90
C GLY A 84 8.45 -8.88 4.41
N LEU A 85 7.73 -8.04 3.67
CA LEU A 85 7.67 -8.13 2.20
C LEU A 85 8.90 -7.47 1.60
N GLU A 86 9.62 -8.21 0.78
CA GLU A 86 10.90 -7.79 0.21
C GLU A 86 10.97 -8.13 -1.28
N PHE A 87 11.78 -7.35 -2.00
CA PHE A 87 12.21 -7.65 -3.36
C PHE A 87 13.71 -7.95 -3.30
N PRO A 88 14.14 -9.21 -3.06
CA PRO A 88 15.56 -9.54 -2.83
C PRO A 88 16.47 -9.13 -3.99
N ASP A 89 15.96 -9.22 -5.22
CA ASP A 89 16.67 -8.82 -6.44
C ASP A 89 16.39 -7.37 -6.87
N GLY A 90 15.61 -6.62 -6.06
CA GLY A 90 15.04 -5.32 -6.39
C GLY A 90 13.86 -5.39 -7.38
N TYR A 91 13.12 -4.29 -7.46
CA TYR A 91 12.15 -4.01 -8.53
C TYR A 91 12.65 -2.79 -9.29
N HIS A 92 13.08 -2.97 -10.54
CA HIS A 92 13.83 -1.95 -11.27
C HIS A 92 12.94 -1.18 -12.23
N ILE A 93 12.82 0.11 -11.98
CA ILE A 93 12.09 1.06 -12.83
C ILE A 93 12.99 2.19 -13.29
N GLN A 94 12.75 2.66 -14.51
CA GLN A 94 13.32 3.92 -15.00
C GLN A 94 12.33 5.03 -14.71
N ILE A 95 12.75 6.05 -13.97
CA ILE A 95 11.94 7.24 -13.68
C ILE A 95 12.34 8.35 -14.65
N MET A 96 11.35 9.00 -15.26
CA MET A 96 11.52 10.13 -16.17
C MET A 96 10.63 11.29 -15.73
N PRO A 97 11.05 12.56 -15.92
CA PRO A 97 10.17 13.69 -15.71
C PRO A 97 8.94 13.62 -16.61
N LYS A 98 7.77 13.90 -16.05
CA LYS A 98 6.54 14.08 -16.84
C LYS A 98 6.52 15.53 -17.32
N ASN A 99 6.64 15.74 -18.63
CA ASN A 99 6.42 17.05 -19.23
C ASN A 99 4.98 17.49 -18.94
N ILE A 100 4.83 18.37 -17.96
CA ILE A 100 3.62 19.13 -17.77
C ILE A 100 3.76 20.27 -18.77
N GLY A 101 3.12 20.12 -19.94
CA GLY A 101 3.05 21.21 -20.90
C GLY A 101 2.58 22.45 -20.15
N VAL A 102 3.45 23.46 -20.10
CA VAL A 102 3.01 24.83 -19.84
C VAL A 102 2.19 25.17 -21.07
N LEU A 103 0.87 25.25 -20.91
CA LEU A 103 0.02 25.96 -21.85
C LEU A 103 0.42 27.44 -21.83
#